data_AF-A0A094M9C3-F1
#
_entry.id   AF-A0A094M9C3-F1
#
_cell.length_a   1.000
_cell.length_b   1.000
_cell.length_c   1.000
_cell.angle_alpha   90.00
_cell.angle_beta   90.00
_cell.angle_gamma   90.00
#
_symmetry.space_group_name_H-M   'P 1'
#
loop_
_entity.id
_entity.type
_entity.pdbx_description
1 polymer ?
#
loop_
_entity_poly.entity_id
_entity_poly.type
_entity_poly.pdbx_seq_one_letter_code
_entity_poly.pdbx_strand_id
1 'polypeptide(L)' 'MTTNELMFLIEEDPEGGYNAKALGQSIFVQGDTFETLKSNIIDALECHFDTKEDIPKIIRLHMVHDEMFAYA' A
#
# COMPACT_ATOMS: atom_id res chain seq x y z
N MET A 1 7.01 -1.30 -23.31
CA MET A 1 6.38 -0.37 -22.36
C MET A 1 6.21 -1.12 -21.06
N THR A 2 7.29 -1.27 -20.29
CA THR A 2 7.25 -1.95 -18.99
C THR A 2 6.75 -0.93 -17.98
N THR A 3 5.49 -1.01 -17.62
CA THR A 3 4.94 -0.11 -16.61
C THR A 3 5.52 -0.55 -15.26
N ASN A 4 6.60 0.11 -14.81
CA ASN A 4 7.25 -0.11 -13.52
C ASN A 4 6.40 0.49 -12.37
N GLU A 5 5.11 0.16 -12.37
CA GLU A 5 4.17 0.54 -11.34
C GLU A 5 3.88 -0.66 -10.42
N LEU A 6 3.92 -0.41 -9.12
CA LEU A 6 3.49 -1.39 -8.12
C LEU A 6 2.23 -0.87 -7.44
N MET A 7 1.16 -1.63 -7.59
CA MET A 7 -0.11 -1.31 -6.96
C MET A 7 -0.15 -1.91 -5.56
N PHE A 8 -0.56 -1.12 -4.58
CA PHE A 8 -0.91 -1.59 -3.25
C PHE A 8 -2.41 -1.45 -3.05
N LEU A 9 -3.06 -2.52 -2.62
CA LEU A 9 -4.42 -2.49 -2.11
C LEU A 9 -4.37 -2.05 -0.65
N ILE A 10 -5.10 -1.00 -0.31
CA ILE A 10 -5.23 -0.48 1.05
C ILE A 10 -6.60 -0.83 1.59
N GLU A 11 -6.62 -1.42 2.77
CA GLU A 11 -7.82 -1.81 3.52
C GLU A 11 -7.76 -1.17 4.92
N GLU A 12 -8.88 -0.69 5.41
CA GLU A 12 -8.97 -0.20 6.79
C GLU A 12 -8.97 -1.38 7.76
N ASP A 13 -8.19 -1.27 8.83
CA ASP A 13 -8.16 -2.30 9.86
C ASP A 13 -9.35 -2.11 10.82
N PRO A 14 -10.07 -3.18 11.20
CA PRO A 14 -11.18 -3.09 12.15
C PRO A 14 -10.77 -2.61 13.54
N GLU A 15 -9.49 -2.77 13.93
CA GLU A 15 -8.95 -2.27 15.20
C GLU A 15 -8.43 -0.83 15.09
N GLY A 16 -8.46 -0.25 13.89
CA GLY A 16 -8.00 1.10 13.57
C GLY A 16 -6.67 1.09 12.82
N GLY A 17 -6.53 2.03 11.88
CA GLY A 17 -5.37 2.12 11.00
C GLY A 17 -5.63 1.50 9.62
N TYR A 18 -4.54 1.18 8.92
CA TYR A 18 -4.56 0.76 7.53
C TYR A 18 -3.63 -0.41 7.29
N ASN A 19 -4.10 -1.37 6.49
CA ASN A 19 -3.32 -2.45 5.92
C ASN A 19 -3.05 -2.16 4.45
N ALA A 20 -1.84 -2.40 3.96
CA ALA A 20 -1.52 -2.33 2.54
C ALA A 20 -0.87 -3.63 2.05
N LYS A 21 -1.32 -4.10 0.90
CA LYS A 21 -0.84 -5.30 0.24
C LYS A 21 -0.40 -5.01 -1.18
N ALA A 22 0.83 -5.34 -1.54
CA ALA A 22 1.30 -5.23 -2.92
C ALA A 22 0.60 -6.28 -3.81
N LEU A 23 0.14 -5.85 -4.98
CA LEU A 23 -0.36 -6.76 -6.01
C LEU A 23 0.80 -7.29 -6.85
N GLY A 24 0.87 -8.61 -6.98
CA GLY A 24 1.93 -9.29 -7.73
C GLY A 24 3.24 -9.45 -6.96
N GLN A 25 3.33 -8.97 -5.71
CA GLN A 25 4.46 -9.17 -4.80
C GLN A 25 3.94 -9.60 -3.43
N SER A 26 4.70 -10.42 -2.70
CA SER A 26 4.33 -10.86 -1.35
C SER A 26 4.75 -9.85 -0.28
N ILE A 27 4.39 -8.58 -0.46
CA ILE A 27 4.70 -7.48 0.45
C ILE A 27 3.43 -7.05 1.16
N PHE A 28 3.46 -7.07 2.48
CA PHE A 28 2.36 -6.69 3.36
C PHE A 28 2.90 -5.74 4.41
N VAL A 29 2.20 -4.64 4.61
CA VAL A 29 2.57 -3.60 5.58
C VAL A 29 1.32 -3.06 6.23
N GLN A 30 1.46 -2.58 7.46
CA GLN A 30 0.39 -1.99 8.24
C GLN A 30 0.87 -0.65 8.80
N GLY A 31 -0.05 0.28 9.07
CA GLY A 31 0.27 1.52 9.76
C GLY A 31 -0.95 2.15 10.38
N ASP A 32 -0.78 2.72 11.57
CA ASP A 32 -1.85 3.39 12.32
C ASP A 32 -2.39 4.63 11.58
N THR A 33 -1.54 5.24 10.75
CA THR A 33 -1.88 6.39 9.91
C THR A 33 -1.41 6.17 8.49
N PHE A 34 -1.99 6.92 7.55
CA PHE A 34 -1.56 6.88 6.15
C PHE A 34 -0.09 7.32 5.96
N GLU A 35 0.43 8.17 6.84
CA GLU A 35 1.84 8.60 6.82
C GLU A 35 2.76 7.46 7.27
N THR A 36 2.43 6.78 8.38
CA THR A 36 3.15 5.59 8.86
C THR A 36 3.10 4.47 7.81
N LEU A 37 1.94 4.25 7.20
CA LEU A 37 1.77 3.24 6.15
C LEU A 37 2.70 3.50 4.96
N LYS A 38 2.78 4.74 4.48
CA LYS A 38 3.69 5.12 3.38
C LYS A 38 5.15 4.88 3.72
N SER A 39 5.58 5.25 4.92
CA SER A 39 6.95 5.00 5.38
C SER A 39 7.25 3.50 5.43
N ASN A 40 6.31 2.71 5.96
CA ASN A 40 6.44 1.25 6.03
C ASN A 40 6.46 0.59 4.64
N ILE A 41 5.69 1.12 3.67
CA ILE A 41 5.77 0.68 2.27
C ILE A 41 7.18 0.90 1.71
N ILE A 42 7.75 2.09 1.91
CA ILE A 42 9.09 2.41 1.40
C ILE A 42 10.14 1.48 2.01
N ASP A 43 10.11 1.30 3.33
CA ASP A 43 11.03 0.42 4.05
C ASP A 43 10.92 -1.04 3.57
N ALA A 44 9.69 -1.54 3.40
CA ALA A 44 9.45 -2.88 2.90
C ALA A 44 9.94 -3.08 1.46
N LEU A 45 9.83 -2.06 0.60
CA LEU A 45 10.38 -2.10 -0.76
C LEU A 45 11.90 -2.08 -0.74
N GLU A 46 12.53 -1.23 0.08
CA GLU A 46 13.98 -1.19 0.21
C GLU A 46 14.56 -2.50 0.77
N CYS A 47 13.81 -3.23 1.62
CA CYS A 47 14.20 -4.53 2.14
C CYS A 47 13.98 -5.67 1.13
N HIS A 48 12.92 -5.60 0.33
CA HIS A 48 12.53 -6.65 -0.61
C HIS A 48 13.37 -6.67 -1.89
N PHE A 49 13.87 -5.50 -2.33
CA PHE A 49 14.65 -5.37 -3.56
C PHE A 49 16.16 -5.22 -3.27
N ASP A 50 16.99 -6.08 -3.84
CA ASP A 50 18.46 -6.04 -3.69
C ASP A 50 19.09 -4.74 -4.21
N THR A 51 18.49 -4.11 -5.22
CA THR A 51 19.00 -2.88 -5.82
C THR A 51 17.89 -1.84 -5.99
N LYS A 52 18.23 -0.56 -5.79
CA LYS A 52 17.29 0.55 -5.96
C LYS A 52 16.77 0.71 -7.39
N GLU A 53 17.44 0.11 -8.36
CA GLU A 53 17.05 0.13 -9.77
C GLU A 53 15.87 -0.81 -10.06
N ASP A 54 15.72 -1.87 -9.26
CA ASP A 54 14.62 -2.84 -9.39
C ASP A 54 13.34 -2.33 -8.71
N ILE A 55 13.47 -1.38 -7.76
CA ILE A 55 12.34 -0.78 -7.08
C ILE A 55 11.45 -0.03 -8.08
N PRO A 56 10.15 -0.34 -8.15
CA PRO A 56 9.21 0.37 -9.01
C PRO A 56 9.18 1.86 -8.65
N LYS A 57 9.33 2.71 -9.67
CA LYS A 57 9.41 4.18 -9.49
C LYS A 57 8.05 4.82 -9.20
N ILE A 58 6.97 4.09 -9.49
CA ILE A 58 5.60 4.56 -9.30
C ILE A 58 4.90 3.58 -8.36
N ILE A 59 4.52 4.05 -7.18
CA ILE A 59 3.73 3.27 -6.23
C ILE A 59 2.30 3.79 -6.27
N ARG A 60 1.36 2.92 -6.67
CA ARG A 60 -0.06 3.26 -6.77
C ARG A 60 -0.80 2.70 -5.58
N LEU A 61 -1.24 3.56 -4.69
CA LEU A 61 -2.08 3.20 -3.55
C LEU A 61 -3.54 3.19 -3.99
N HIS A 62 -4.19 2.04 -3.91
CA HIS A 62 -5.60 1.87 -4.23
C HIS A 62 -6.38 1.54 -2.97
N MET A 63 -7.20 2.49 -2.52
CA MET A 63 -8.08 2.35 -1.38
C MET A 63 -9.52 2.50 -1.87
N VAL A 64 -10.41 1.59 -1.44
CA VAL A 64 -11.84 1.71 -1.66
C VAL A 64 -12.49 1.88 -0.30
N HIS A 65 -13.11 3.03 -0.08
CA HIS A 65 -13.90 3.32 1.10
C HIS A 65 -15.37 3.29 0.68
N ASP A 66 -16.11 2.31 1.18
CA ASP A 66 -17.55 2.16 0.92
C ASP A 66 -18.31 2.64 2.15
N GLU A 67 -18.99 3.79 2.01
CA GLU A 67 -19.80 4.38 3.07
C GLU A 67 -21.27 4.27 2.70
N MET A 68 -22.06 3.66 3.58
CA MET A 68 -23.53 3.72 3.51
C MET A 68 -24.04 4.56 4.67
N PHE A 69 -24.78 5.61 4.33
CA PHE A 69 -25.54 6.40 5.30
C PHE A 69 -27.02 6.39 4.93
N ALA A 70 -27.88 6.25 5.95
CA ALA A 70 -29.31 6.45 5.79
C ALA A 70 -29.60 7.96 5.74
N TYR A 71 -30.35 8.38 4.72
CA TYR A 71 -30.68 9.80 4.50
C TYR A 71 -32.17 10.12 4.77
N ALA A 72 -33.03 9.11 4.93
CA ALA A 72 -34.42 9.23 5.39
C ALA A 72 -34.96 7.86 5.82
#